data_AF-A0A9D8EW67-F1
#
_entry.id   AF-A0A9D8EW67-F1
#
_cell.length_a   1.000
_cell.length_b   1.000
_cell.length_c   1.000
_cell.angle_alpha   90.00
_cell.angle_beta   90.00
_cell.angle_gamma   90.00
#
_symmetry.space_group_name_H-M   'P 1'
#
loop_
_entity.id
_entity.type
_entity.pdbx_description
1 polymer ?
#
loop_
_entity_poly.entity_id
_entity_poly.type
_entity_poly.pdbx_seq_one_letter_code
_entity_poly.pdbx_strand_id
1 'polypeptide(L)'
;MAIVILLLLGQMAWQEMRISGLKTDVSQVRRELDSRAERLANDKVQQRRPELVSAVAFVDDLYRSADGLQRPGGLYNLDRQRIDAEAIGTWILDVYMKARIEGKSDAEARQAISDAVRDSEEWRSKHQAK
;
A
#
# COMPACT_ATOMS: atom_id res chain seq x y z
N MET A 1 15.99 -25.02 -57.36
CA MET A 1 14.71 -24.74 -56.68
C MET A 1 14.55 -25.53 -55.37
N ALA A 2 14.60 -26.87 -55.38
CA ALA A 2 14.42 -27.68 -54.15
C ALA A 2 15.39 -27.36 -53.00
N ILE A 3 16.67 -27.09 -53.31
CA ILE A 3 17.70 -26.78 -52.29
C ILE A 3 17.41 -25.44 -51.57
N VAL A 4 16.92 -24.44 -52.30
CA VAL A 4 16.57 -23.13 -51.73
C VAL A 4 15.38 -23.25 -50.79
N ILE A 5 14.39 -24.07 -51.14
CA ILE A 5 13.22 -24.33 -50.29
C ILE A 5 13.62 -25.02 -48.99
N LEU A 6 14.50 -26.03 -49.04
CA LEU A 6 15.00 -26.72 -47.85
C LEU A 6 15.80 -25.78 -46.91
N LEU A 7 16.61 -24.88 -47.47
CA LEU A 7 17.35 -23.89 -46.69
C LEU A 7 16.42 -22.89 -45.99
N LEU A 8 15.36 -22.42 -46.68
CA LEU A 8 14.37 -21.51 -46.10
C LEU A 8 13.57 -22.18 -44.99
N LEU A 9 13.18 -23.46 -45.16
CA LEU A 9 12.49 -24.23 -44.12
C LEU A 9 13.39 -24.44 -42.89
N GLY A 10 14.68 -24.72 -43.09
CA GLY A 10 15.65 -24.83 -42.00
C GLY A 10 15.85 -23.52 -41.23
N GLN A 11 15.93 -22.39 -41.94
CA GLN A 11 16.01 -21.07 -41.30
C GLN A 11 14.73 -20.72 -40.54
N MET A 12 13.56 -21.02 -41.09
CA MET A 12 12.27 -20.76 -40.46
C MET A 12 12.09 -21.60 -39.18
N ALA A 13 12.42 -22.90 -39.23
CA ALA A 13 12.41 -23.76 -38.04
C ALA A 13 13.39 -23.28 -36.95
N TRP A 14 14.57 -22.81 -37.34
CA TRP A 14 15.55 -22.24 -36.40
C TRP A 14 15.06 -20.93 -35.77
N GLN A 15 14.41 -20.07 -36.56
CA GLN A 15 13.80 -18.83 -36.07
C GLN A 15 12.67 -19.10 -35.08
N GLU A 16 11.79 -20.07 -35.35
CA GLU A 16 10.70 -20.42 -34.44
C GLU A 16 11.21 -20.99 -33.10
N MET A 17 12.22 -21.85 -33.13
CA MET A 17 12.85 -22.35 -31.91
C MET A 17 13.48 -21.23 -31.09
N ARG A 18 14.18 -20.30 -31.75
CA ARG A 18 14.82 -19.15 -31.08
C ARG A 18 13.78 -18.21 -30.48
N ILE A 19 12.72 -17.88 -31.20
CA ILE A 19 11.63 -17.03 -30.70
C ILE A 19 10.92 -17.68 -29.50
N SER A 20 10.71 -18.99 -29.55
CA SER A 20 10.09 -19.74 -28.45
C SER A 20 10.97 -19.76 -27.20
N GLY A 21 12.28 -19.93 -27.37
CA GLY A 21 13.26 -19.79 -26.29
C GLY A 21 13.25 -18.38 -25.68
N LEU A 22 13.36 -17.35 -26.52
CA LEU A 22 13.32 -15.94 -26.09
C LEU A 22 12.04 -15.58 -25.33
N LYS A 23 10.86 -16.02 -25.81
CA LYS A 23 9.59 -15.79 -25.12
C LYS A 23 9.57 -16.47 -23.74
N THR A 24 10.12 -17.68 -23.65
CA THR A 24 10.21 -18.41 -22.38
C THR A 24 11.13 -17.69 -21.41
N ASP A 25 12.31 -17.25 -21.85
CA ASP A 25 13.27 -16.49 -21.04
C ASP A 25 12.66 -15.17 -20.55
N VAL A 26 12.01 -14.41 -21.43
CA VAL A 26 11.32 -13.15 -21.04
C VAL A 26 10.23 -13.42 -20.01
N SER A 27 9.46 -14.50 -20.15
CA SER A 27 8.42 -14.88 -19.17
C SER A 27 9.01 -15.29 -17.82
N GLN A 28 10.20 -15.90 -17.81
CA GLN A 28 10.90 -16.29 -16.59
C GLN A 28 11.50 -15.07 -15.90
N VAL A 29 12.19 -14.21 -16.66
CA VAL A 29 12.74 -12.94 -16.18
C VAL A 29 11.65 -12.05 -15.59
N ARG A 30 10.48 -11.95 -16.26
CA ARG A 30 9.35 -11.17 -15.74
C ARG A 30 8.83 -11.73 -14.40
N ARG A 31 8.61 -13.03 -14.31
CA ARG A 31 8.18 -13.68 -13.06
C ARG A 31 9.20 -13.51 -11.95
N GLU A 32 10.48 -13.60 -12.28
CA GLU A 32 11.55 -13.38 -11.31
C GLU A 32 11.57 -11.93 -10.81
N LEU A 33 11.45 -10.95 -11.72
CA LEU A 33 11.34 -9.53 -11.36
C LEU A 33 10.11 -9.26 -10.50
N ASP A 34 8.95 -9.81 -10.84
CA ASP A 34 7.72 -9.67 -10.05
C ASP A 34 7.94 -10.23 -8.63
N SER A 35 8.51 -11.43 -8.50
CA SER A 35 8.80 -12.04 -7.20
C SER A 35 9.83 -11.26 -6.37
N ARG A 36 10.83 -10.66 -7.02
CA ARG A 36 11.84 -9.82 -6.36
C ARG A 36 11.22 -8.51 -5.91
N ALA A 37 10.36 -7.91 -6.73
CA ALA A 37 9.62 -6.70 -6.39
C ALA A 37 8.68 -6.92 -5.20
N GLU A 38 7.94 -8.05 -5.18
CA GLU A 38 7.09 -8.44 -4.06
C GLU A 38 7.89 -8.61 -2.76
N ARG A 39 9.05 -9.30 -2.82
CA ARG A 39 9.94 -9.46 -1.65
C ARG A 39 10.46 -8.12 -1.15
N LEU A 40 10.97 -7.28 -2.04
CA LEU A 40 11.46 -5.93 -1.70
C LEU A 40 10.35 -5.06 -1.09
N ALA A 41 9.14 -5.14 -1.63
CA ALA A 41 7.99 -4.44 -1.06
C ALA A 41 7.67 -4.96 0.36
N ASN A 42 7.64 -6.28 0.55
CA ASN A 42 7.37 -6.88 1.86
C ASN A 42 8.46 -6.54 2.88
N ASP A 43 9.74 -6.64 2.51
CA ASP A 43 10.87 -6.28 3.39
C ASP A 43 10.79 -4.81 3.80
N LYS A 44 10.46 -3.93 2.85
CA LYS A 44 10.29 -2.50 3.12
C LYS A 44 9.11 -2.22 4.05
N VAL A 45 8.01 -2.98 3.95
CA VAL A 45 6.87 -2.87 4.87
C VAL A 45 7.24 -3.39 6.26
N GLN A 46 7.92 -4.53 6.37
CA GLN A 46 8.36 -5.10 7.65
C GLN A 46 9.32 -4.17 8.38
N GLN A 47 10.25 -3.52 7.67
CA GLN A 47 11.15 -2.51 8.23
C GLN A 47 10.39 -1.27 8.74
N ARG A 48 9.20 -0.99 8.20
CA ARG A 48 8.32 0.11 8.62
C ARG A 48 7.32 -0.27 9.71
N ARG A 49 7.35 -1.50 10.22
CA ARG A 49 6.48 -1.92 11.33
C ARG A 49 6.55 -0.97 12.54
N PRO A 50 7.74 -0.54 13.03
CA PRO A 50 7.81 0.40 14.16
C PRO A 50 7.13 1.73 13.86
N GLU A 51 7.28 2.22 12.63
CA GLU A 51 6.66 3.44 12.13
C GLU A 51 5.13 3.30 12.09
N LEU A 52 4.60 2.20 11.54
CA LEU A 52 3.15 1.92 11.50
C LEU A 52 2.54 1.82 12.91
N VAL A 53 3.21 1.15 13.84
CA VAL A 53 2.77 1.06 15.24
C VAL A 53 2.73 2.46 15.87
N SER A 54 3.74 3.28 15.60
CA SER A 54 3.78 4.68 16.07
C SER A 54 2.69 5.55 15.42
N ALA A 55 2.32 5.29 14.18
CA ALA A 55 1.21 5.96 13.50
C ALA A 55 -0.14 5.58 14.13
N VAL A 56 -0.36 4.30 14.45
CA VAL A 56 -1.57 3.84 15.18
C VAL A 56 -1.68 4.52 16.55
N ALA A 57 -0.59 4.57 17.31
CA ALA A 57 -0.57 5.25 18.61
C ALA A 57 -0.91 6.75 18.48
N PHE A 58 -0.41 7.40 17.43
CA PHE A 58 -0.76 8.79 17.15
C PHE A 58 -2.25 8.99 16.84
N VAL A 59 -2.87 8.09 16.07
CA VAL A 59 -4.32 8.14 15.82
C VAL A 59 -5.09 7.98 17.13
N ASP A 60 -4.67 7.05 17.98
CA ASP A 60 -5.26 6.81 19.29
C ASP A 60 -5.20 8.05 20.19
N ASP A 61 -4.06 8.74 20.22
CA ASP A 61 -3.89 10.00 20.96
C ASP A 61 -4.69 11.16 20.34
N LEU A 62 -4.70 11.27 19.01
CA LEU A 62 -5.49 12.27 18.30
C LEU A 62 -6.97 12.11 18.64
N TYR A 63 -7.49 10.87 18.66
CA TYR A 63 -8.87 10.58 19.03
C TYR A 63 -9.23 11.06 20.43
N ARG A 64 -8.30 11.03 21.39
CA ARG A 64 -8.50 11.52 22.76
C ARG A 64 -8.36 13.04 22.88
N SER A 65 -7.60 13.66 21.99
CA SER A 65 -7.26 15.07 22.06
C SER A 65 -8.46 16.00 21.82
N ALA A 66 -8.34 17.24 22.32
CA ALA A 66 -9.32 18.29 22.08
C ALA A 66 -9.45 18.66 20.58
N ASP A 67 -8.36 18.50 19.81
CA ASP A 67 -8.31 18.83 18.39
C ASP A 67 -8.81 17.69 17.49
N GLY A 68 -9.01 16.48 18.04
CA GLY A 68 -9.50 15.30 17.33
C GLY A 68 -10.95 15.00 17.68
N LEU A 69 -11.29 13.74 17.95
CA LEU A 69 -12.69 13.31 18.13
C LEU A 69 -13.18 13.32 19.58
N GLN A 70 -12.31 13.68 20.53
CA GLN A 70 -12.60 13.74 21.98
C GLN A 70 -13.25 12.45 22.51
N ARG A 71 -12.82 11.30 22.00
CA ARG A 71 -13.24 9.96 22.44
C ARG A 71 -12.36 9.53 23.61
N PRO A 72 -12.89 9.38 24.85
CA PRO A 72 -12.06 9.04 26.02
C PRO A 72 -11.29 7.73 25.86
N GLY A 73 -11.88 6.74 25.18
CA GLY A 73 -11.24 5.45 24.89
C GLY A 73 -10.21 5.48 23.75
N GLY A 74 -10.07 6.60 23.02
CA GLY A 74 -9.28 6.66 21.80
C GLY A 74 -9.86 5.75 20.72
N LEU A 75 -9.01 4.90 20.14
CA LEU A 75 -9.39 3.85 19.20
C LEU A 75 -10.14 2.69 19.86
N TYR A 76 -10.16 2.59 21.19
CA TYR A 76 -11.01 1.61 21.88
C TYR A 76 -12.43 2.18 22.05
N ASN A 77 -13.42 1.53 21.46
CA ASN A 77 -14.82 1.89 21.62
C ASN A 77 -15.34 1.27 22.93
N LEU A 78 -15.64 2.12 23.92
CA LEU A 78 -16.12 1.71 25.25
C LEU A 78 -17.51 1.05 25.21
N ASP A 79 -18.40 1.51 24.34
CA ASP A 79 -19.77 0.99 24.25
C ASP A 79 -19.81 -0.42 23.63
N ARG A 80 -18.99 -0.61 22.58
CA ARG A 80 -18.88 -1.88 21.84
C ARG A 80 -17.83 -2.82 22.44
N GLN A 81 -17.10 -2.37 23.47
CA GLN A 81 -16.01 -3.08 24.12
C GLN A 81 -14.97 -3.68 23.16
N ARG A 82 -14.63 -2.95 22.08
CA ARG A 82 -13.71 -3.43 21.06
C ARG A 82 -12.91 -2.31 20.41
N ILE A 83 -11.80 -2.67 19.79
CA ILE A 83 -11.00 -1.76 18.97
C ILE A 83 -11.79 -1.34 17.73
N ASP A 84 -11.70 -0.07 17.39
CA ASP A 84 -12.24 0.54 16.18
C ASP A 84 -11.35 0.20 14.98
N ALA A 85 -11.47 -1.04 14.51
CA ALA A 85 -10.66 -1.55 13.40
C ALA A 85 -10.93 -0.79 12.09
N GLU A 86 -12.13 -0.25 11.92
CA GLU A 86 -12.52 0.55 10.75
C GLU A 86 -11.78 1.90 10.73
N ALA A 87 -11.68 2.56 11.89
CA ALA A 87 -10.86 3.76 12.03
C ALA A 87 -9.38 3.47 11.74
N ILE A 88 -8.84 2.34 12.22
CA ILE A 88 -7.46 1.94 11.90
C ILE A 88 -7.27 1.77 10.39
N GLY A 89 -8.17 1.04 9.73
CA GLY A 89 -8.12 0.85 8.28
C GLY A 89 -8.12 2.19 7.53
N THR A 90 -9.08 3.05 7.85
CA THR A 90 -9.25 4.35 7.21
C THR A 90 -8.02 5.25 7.38
N TRP A 91 -7.53 5.43 8.61
CA TRP A 91 -6.45 6.40 8.85
C TRP A 91 -5.07 5.85 8.55
N ILE A 92 -4.83 4.57 8.80
CA ILE A 92 -3.49 3.98 8.62
C ILE A 92 -3.31 3.48 7.19
N LEU A 93 -4.27 2.75 6.64
CA LEU A 93 -4.11 2.17 5.31
C LEU A 93 -4.44 3.19 4.22
N ASP A 94 -5.58 3.87 4.34
CA ASP A 94 -6.08 4.70 3.23
C ASP A 94 -5.46 6.10 3.20
N VAL A 95 -5.15 6.68 4.37
CA VAL A 95 -4.55 8.03 4.46
C VAL A 95 -3.04 7.96 4.65
N TYR A 96 -2.58 7.35 5.74
CA TYR A 96 -1.16 7.37 6.11
C TYR A 96 -0.30 6.60 5.11
N MET A 97 -0.60 5.32 4.85
CA MET A 97 0.20 4.50 3.94
C MET A 97 0.17 5.06 2.52
N LYS A 98 -0.98 5.56 2.05
CA LYS A 98 -1.07 6.27 0.77
C LYS A 98 -0.10 7.45 0.70
N ALA A 99 -0.09 8.32 1.71
CA ALA A 99 0.86 9.44 1.80
C ALA A 99 2.32 8.97 1.79
N ARG A 100 2.66 7.89 2.51
CA ARG A 100 4.01 7.33 2.52
C ARG A 100 4.42 6.72 1.18
N ILE A 101 3.47 6.11 0.46
CA ILE A 101 3.68 5.57 -0.90
C ILE A 101 3.91 6.71 -1.90
N GLU A 102 3.21 7.84 -1.74
CA GLU A 102 3.40 9.07 -2.52
C GLU A 102 4.72 9.80 -2.20
N GLY A 103 5.50 9.30 -1.23
CA GLY A 103 6.82 9.82 -0.88
C GLY A 103 6.82 10.91 0.19
N LYS A 104 5.66 11.26 0.76
CA LYS A 104 5.58 12.21 1.89
C LYS A 104 6.26 11.63 3.11
N SER A 105 6.84 12.48 3.96
CA SER A 105 7.47 12.13 5.25
C SER A 105 6.47 11.57 6.29
N ASP A 106 6.96 11.00 7.39
CA ASP A 106 6.10 10.54 8.50
C ASP A 106 5.27 11.69 9.09
N ALA A 107 5.90 12.86 9.29
CA ALA A 107 5.23 14.05 9.79
C ALA A 107 4.13 14.55 8.85
N GLU A 108 4.40 14.63 7.54
CA GLU A 108 3.39 15.02 6.55
C GLU A 108 2.25 14.00 6.46
N ALA A 109 2.54 12.71 6.59
CA ALA A 109 1.51 11.67 6.60
C ALA A 109 0.62 11.75 7.85
N ARG A 110 1.20 12.02 9.04
CA ARG A 110 0.42 12.28 10.27
C ARG A 110 -0.42 13.54 10.17
N GLN A 111 0.13 14.60 9.56
CA GLN A 111 -0.63 15.83 9.31
C GLN A 111 -1.83 15.55 8.41
N ALA A 112 -1.66 14.75 7.34
CA ALA A 112 -2.76 14.37 6.48
C ALA A 112 -3.88 13.60 7.22
N ILE A 113 -3.54 12.78 8.21
CA ILE A 113 -4.55 12.18 9.10
C ILE A 113 -5.28 13.26 9.89
N SER A 114 -4.57 14.17 10.55
CA SER A 114 -5.18 15.23 11.36
C SER A 114 -6.14 16.10 10.54
N ASP A 115 -5.75 16.45 9.32
CA ASP A 115 -6.58 17.23 8.41
C ASP A 115 -7.83 16.44 8.00
N ALA A 116 -7.66 15.17 7.60
CA ALA A 116 -8.78 14.31 7.21
C ALA A 116 -9.75 14.02 8.35
N VAL A 117 -9.26 13.87 9.59
CA VAL A 117 -10.09 13.72 10.79
C VAL A 117 -10.92 14.99 11.02
N ARG A 118 -10.34 16.18 10.88
CA ARG A 118 -11.07 17.45 11.05
C ARG A 118 -12.17 17.65 9.99
N ASP A 119 -11.94 17.16 8.78
CA ASP A 119 -12.93 17.21 7.70
C ASP A 119 -14.07 16.17 7.84
N SER A 120 -13.89 15.17 8.72
CA SER A 120 -14.86 14.09 8.92
C SER A 120 -16.19 14.59 9.50
N GLU A 121 -17.28 13.87 9.16
CA GLU A 121 -18.62 14.14 9.70
C GLU A 121 -18.66 14.01 11.22
N GLU A 122 -17.94 13.02 11.77
CA GLU A 122 -17.88 12.79 13.21
C GLU A 122 -17.27 14.00 13.93
N TRP A 123 -16.16 14.54 13.40
CA TRP A 123 -15.54 15.74 13.96
C TRP A 123 -16.47 16.94 13.87
N ARG A 124 -17.07 17.18 12.69
CA ARG A 124 -18.01 18.28 12.46
C ARG A 124 -19.21 18.20 13.39
N SER A 125 -19.83 17.03 13.56
CA SER A 125 -20.94 16.82 14.50
C SER A 125 -20.54 17.13 15.94
N LYS A 126 -19.33 16.73 16.36
CA LYS A 126 -18.80 17.01 17.70
C LYS A 126 -18.45 18.48 17.95
N HIS A 127 -17.96 19.19 16.94
CA HIS A 127 -17.40 20.54 17.11
C HIS A 127 -18.34 21.67 16.62
N GLN A 128 -19.35 21.36 15.81
CA GLN A 128 -20.39 22.32 15.40
C GLN A 128 -21.56 22.39 16.39
N ALA A 129 -21.64 21.46 17.36
CA ALA A 129 -22.59 21.54 18.45
C ALA A 129 -22.19 22.64 19.46
N LYS A 130 -22.26 23.90 19.03
CA LYS A 130 -22.24 25.11 19.86
C LYS A 130 -23.24 26.12 19.35
#